data_AF-A0A968GKT5-F1
#
_entry.id   AF-A0A968GKT5-F1
#
_cell.length_a   1.000
_cell.length_b   1.000
_cell.length_c   1.000
_cell.angle_alpha   90.00
_cell.angle_beta   90.00
_cell.angle_gamma   90.00
#
_symmetry.space_group_name_H-M   'P 1'
#
loop_
_entity.id
_entity.type
_entity.pdbx_description
1 polymer ?
#
loop_
_entity_poly.entity_id
_entity_poly.type
_entity_poly.pdbx_seq_one_letter_code
_entity_poly.pdbx_strand_id
1 'polypeptide(L)'
;MIASLYQVFDFLTEPSGSLIYHLILVFSIVSALQSAFFHWRSSGFPQARRTVFGLGFLLFAQFILFGLTAIGNQGIINLPLFLPPIDRALTLFSLIWMIWLWTFPEPSRASDAAATLLSLLVAAAFALSLIAYSQEPLTPYNLTTTEGLWQLGSIGMAVFGLFLLLIRRPNGWGNGMAVFLLAFAGHLLHMILGRVDGNFPGAVRIAYMAAYPLLMPLPQRFPAPARTPATLKP
;
A
#
# COMPACT_ATOMS: atom_id res chain seq x y z
N MET A 1 22.08 4.40 18.70
CA MET A 1 20.87 4.87 17.99
C MET A 1 20.70 4.20 16.62
N ILE A 2 21.73 4.17 15.76
CA ILE A 2 21.64 3.45 14.47
C ILE A 2 21.59 1.92 14.67
N ALA A 3 22.42 1.36 15.56
CA ALA A 3 22.41 -0.08 15.86
C ALA A 3 21.06 -0.59 16.39
N SER A 4 20.36 0.20 17.22
CA SER A 4 19.02 -0.11 17.71
C SER A 4 17.95 -0.05 16.61
N LEU A 5 18.17 0.74 15.54
CA LEU A 5 17.24 0.84 14.42
C LEU A 5 17.32 -0.42 13.53
N TYR A 6 18.53 -0.94 13.28
CA TYR A 6 18.70 -2.21 12.56
C TYR A 6 18.05 -3.39 13.30
N GLN A 7 18.17 -3.46 14.63
CA GLN A 7 17.47 -4.49 15.42
C GLN A 7 15.95 -4.48 15.21
N VAL A 8 15.35 -3.29 15.10
CA VAL A 8 13.91 -3.16 14.80
C VAL A 8 13.62 -3.59 13.37
N PHE A 9 14.47 -3.23 12.41
CA PHE A 9 14.33 -3.68 11.02
C PHE A 9 14.39 -5.20 10.92
N ASP A 10 15.39 -5.83 11.53
CA ASP A 10 15.60 -7.28 11.50
C ASP A 10 14.38 -7.99 12.10
N PHE A 11 13.94 -7.58 13.30
CA PHE A 11 12.72 -8.10 13.93
C PHE A 11 11.50 -8.04 13.01
N LEU A 12 11.30 -6.91 12.31
CA LEU A 12 10.16 -6.75 11.39
C LEU A 12 10.26 -7.57 10.11
N THR A 13 11.43 -8.12 9.80
CA THR A 13 11.63 -9.05 8.68
C THR A 13 11.59 -10.52 9.08
N GLU A 14 11.67 -10.83 10.39
CA GLU A 14 11.42 -12.16 10.92
C GLU A 14 9.94 -12.57 10.79
N PRO A 15 9.61 -13.88 10.84
CA PRO A 15 8.22 -14.34 10.68
C PRO A 15 7.22 -13.69 11.65
N SER A 16 7.60 -13.51 12.92
CA SER A 16 6.76 -12.89 13.96
C SER A 16 6.52 -11.40 13.70
N GLY A 17 7.56 -10.63 13.36
CA GLY A 17 7.42 -9.23 13.00
C GLY A 17 6.69 -9.02 11.67
N SER A 18 6.88 -9.92 10.70
CA SER A 18 6.13 -9.90 9.43
C SER A 18 4.63 -10.11 9.66
N LEU A 19 4.25 -11.00 10.60
CA LEU A 19 2.85 -11.19 10.98
C LEU A 19 2.27 -9.90 11.58
N ILE A 20 2.99 -9.26 12.51
CA ILE A 20 2.56 -7.98 13.11
C ILE A 20 2.35 -6.92 12.03
N TYR A 21 3.31 -6.81 11.10
CA TYR A 21 3.22 -5.91 9.95
C TYR A 21 1.92 -6.12 9.16
N HIS A 22 1.65 -7.35 8.71
CA HIS A 22 0.44 -7.62 7.93
C HIS A 22 -0.86 -7.41 8.73
N LEU A 23 -0.88 -7.74 10.03
CA LEU A 23 -2.05 -7.51 10.87
C LEU A 23 -2.37 -6.02 11.02
N ILE A 24 -1.37 -5.16 11.23
CA ILE A 24 -1.57 -3.71 11.33
C ILE A 24 -2.14 -3.16 10.02
N LEU A 25 -1.58 -3.58 8.88
CA LEU A 25 -2.03 -3.17 7.56
C LEU A 25 -3.48 -3.61 7.29
N VAL A 26 -3.76 -4.91 7.47
CA VAL A 26 -5.10 -5.47 7.26
C VAL A 26 -6.12 -4.82 8.18
N PHE A 27 -5.82 -4.68 9.47
CA PHE A 27 -6.72 -4.04 10.43
C PHE A 27 -7.05 -2.60 10.01
N SER A 28 -6.04 -1.81 9.65
CA SER A 28 -6.22 -0.43 9.20
C SER A 28 -7.12 -0.34 7.96
N ILE A 29 -6.92 -1.23 6.98
CA ILE A 29 -7.75 -1.27 5.76
C ILE A 29 -9.17 -1.70 6.09
N VAL A 30 -9.36 -2.74 6.90
CA VAL A 30 -10.68 -3.26 7.27
C VAL A 30 -11.48 -2.21 8.04
N SER A 31 -10.86 -1.49 8.99
CA SER A 31 -11.51 -0.40 9.71
C SER A 31 -11.96 0.72 8.76
N ALA A 32 -11.10 1.13 7.82
CA ALA A 32 -11.46 2.11 6.79
C ALA A 32 -12.57 1.59 5.87
N LEU A 33 -12.50 0.32 5.46
CA LEU A 33 -13.44 -0.31 4.54
C LEU A 33 -14.83 -0.46 5.16
N GLN A 34 -14.90 -0.84 6.43
CA GLN A 34 -16.13 -0.93 7.19
C GLN A 34 -16.85 0.44 7.22
N SER A 35 -16.11 1.50 7.55
CA SER A 35 -16.64 2.86 7.56
C SER A 35 -17.09 3.31 6.15
N ALA A 36 -16.29 3.04 5.12
CA ALA A 36 -16.63 3.34 3.72
C ALA A 36 -17.90 2.61 3.26
N PHE A 37 -18.04 1.33 3.63
CA PHE A 37 -19.17 0.51 3.24
C PHE A 37 -20.48 1.02 3.86
N PHE A 38 -20.48 1.29 5.16
CA PHE A 38 -21.67 1.86 5.81
C PHE A 38 -22.05 3.21 5.22
N HIS A 39 -21.06 4.09 4.99
CA HIS A 39 -21.30 5.39 4.40
C HIS A 39 -21.86 5.30 2.97
N TRP A 40 -21.35 4.37 2.15
CA TRP A 40 -21.88 4.10 0.82
C TRP A 40 -23.32 3.61 0.88
N ARG A 41 -23.63 2.66 1.77
CA ARG A 41 -24.99 2.12 1.93
C ARG A 41 -26.00 3.15 2.42
N SER A 42 -25.59 4.10 3.25
CA SER A 42 -26.48 5.15 3.78
C SER A 42 -26.63 6.37 2.87
N SER A 43 -25.59 6.73 2.11
CA SER A 43 -25.59 7.96 1.28
C SER A 43 -25.92 7.71 -0.19
N GLY A 44 -25.61 6.52 -0.73
CA GLY A 44 -25.67 6.25 -2.16
C GLY A 44 -24.63 7.01 -3.00
N PHE A 45 -23.70 7.75 -2.37
CA PHE A 45 -22.75 8.59 -3.10
C PHE A 45 -21.72 7.77 -3.91
N PRO A 46 -21.47 8.11 -5.19
CA PRO A 46 -20.47 7.43 -6.02
C PRO A 46 -19.06 7.44 -5.43
N GLN A 47 -18.69 8.49 -4.70
CA GLN A 47 -17.37 8.65 -4.07
C GLN A 47 -17.15 7.65 -2.92
N ALA A 48 -18.21 7.34 -2.17
CA ALA A 48 -18.17 6.34 -1.11
C ALA A 48 -17.97 4.94 -1.70
N ARG A 49 -18.70 4.62 -2.79
CA ARG A 49 -18.53 3.36 -3.55
C ARG A 49 -17.10 3.21 -4.07
N ARG A 50 -16.55 4.28 -4.64
CA ARG A 50 -15.17 4.33 -5.15
C ARG A 50 -14.14 4.04 -4.04
N THR A 51 -14.37 4.58 -2.85
CA THR A 51 -13.52 4.35 -1.67
C THR A 51 -13.57 2.88 -1.23
N VAL A 52 -14.76 2.25 -1.21
CA VAL A 52 -14.92 0.81 -0.96
C VAL A 52 -14.12 -0.02 -1.97
N PHE A 53 -14.17 0.32 -3.27
CA PHE A 53 -13.41 -0.39 -4.28
C PHE A 53 -11.89 -0.29 -4.08
N GLY A 54 -11.36 0.92 -3.91
CA GLY A 54 -9.91 1.10 -3.72
C GLY A 54 -9.40 0.40 -2.46
N LEU A 55 -10.12 0.53 -1.33
CA LEU A 55 -9.79 -0.20 -0.10
C LEU A 55 -9.93 -1.72 -0.26
N GLY A 56 -10.89 -2.19 -1.06
CA GLY A 56 -11.02 -3.60 -1.43
C GLY A 56 -9.80 -4.13 -2.18
N PHE A 57 -9.25 -3.36 -3.14
CA PHE A 57 -8.00 -3.74 -3.83
C PHE A 57 -6.80 -3.77 -2.88
N LEU A 58 -6.70 -2.80 -1.95
CA LEU A 58 -5.65 -2.81 -0.94
C LEU A 58 -5.76 -4.05 -0.03
N LEU A 59 -6.98 -4.40 0.39
CA LEU A 59 -7.22 -5.58 1.22
C LEU A 59 -6.88 -6.88 0.47
N PHE A 60 -7.26 -6.97 -0.80
CA PHE A 60 -6.95 -8.10 -1.66
C PHE A 60 -5.43 -8.31 -1.80
N ALA A 61 -4.67 -7.23 -1.99
CA ALA A 61 -3.21 -7.30 -2.01
C ALA A 61 -2.63 -7.88 -0.71
N GLN A 62 -3.15 -7.46 0.46
CA GLN A 62 -2.70 -8.02 1.75
C GLN A 62 -3.06 -9.50 1.91
N PHE A 63 -4.26 -9.91 1.48
CA PHE A 63 -4.64 -11.32 1.52
C PHE A 63 -3.81 -12.19 0.58
N ILE A 64 -3.39 -11.68 -0.59
CA ILE A 64 -2.44 -12.40 -1.44
C ILE A 64 -1.12 -12.64 -0.68
N LEU A 65 -0.51 -11.61 -0.08
CA LEU A 65 0.76 -11.78 0.64
C LEU A 65 0.62 -12.74 1.83
N PHE A 66 -0.45 -12.59 2.61
CA PHE A 66 -0.72 -13.47 3.74
C PHE A 66 -0.94 -14.92 3.29
N GLY A 67 -1.75 -15.13 2.26
CA GLY A 67 -2.03 -16.45 1.70
C GLY A 67 -0.80 -17.13 1.13
N LEU A 68 0.02 -16.40 0.35
CA LEU A 68 1.27 -16.93 -0.20
C LEU A 68 2.28 -17.29 0.88
N THR A 69 2.38 -16.48 1.93
CA THR A 69 3.22 -16.80 3.10
C THR A 69 2.76 -18.09 3.77
N ALA A 70 1.44 -18.25 4.00
CA ALA A 70 0.89 -19.46 4.59
C ALA A 70 1.10 -20.71 3.72
N ILE A 71 0.89 -20.61 2.41
CA ILE A 71 1.09 -21.70 1.44
C ILE A 71 2.58 -22.07 1.33
N GLY A 72 3.47 -21.09 1.24
CA GLY A 72 4.91 -21.36 1.13
C GLY A 72 5.53 -21.95 2.40
N ASN A 73 4.97 -21.64 3.58
CA ASN A 73 5.35 -22.31 4.82
C ASN A 73 4.99 -23.81 4.83
N GLN A 74 4.08 -24.26 3.96
CA GLN A 74 3.78 -25.69 3.76
C GLN A 74 4.71 -26.36 2.74
N GLY A 75 5.67 -25.63 2.17
CA GLY A 75 6.61 -26.14 1.16
C GLY A 75 6.02 -26.31 -0.24
N ILE A 76 4.80 -25.82 -0.49
CA ILE A 76 4.09 -25.96 -1.78
C ILE A 76 4.73 -25.09 -2.87
N ILE A 77 5.27 -23.93 -2.49
CA ILE A 77 5.95 -23.00 -3.39
C ILE A 77 7.35 -22.69 -2.87
N ASN A 78 8.29 -22.37 -3.77
CA ASN A 78 9.60 -21.84 -3.39
C ASN A 78 9.44 -20.41 -2.85
N LEU A 79 9.12 -20.33 -1.56
CA LEU A 79 8.79 -19.08 -0.88
C LEU A 79 9.93 -18.06 -0.93
N PRO A 80 11.21 -18.43 -0.72
CA PRO A 80 12.33 -17.49 -0.86
C PRO A 80 12.45 -16.86 -2.25
N LEU A 81 12.12 -17.59 -3.31
CA LEU A 81 12.16 -17.08 -4.68
C LEU A 81 10.96 -16.15 -4.99
N PHE A 82 9.76 -16.52 -4.53
CA PHE A 82 8.52 -15.88 -4.98
C PHE A 82 8.09 -14.70 -4.10
N LEU A 83 8.25 -14.82 -2.77
CA LEU A 83 7.70 -13.88 -1.81
C LEU A 83 8.34 -12.47 -1.88
N PRO A 84 9.66 -12.31 -2.06
CA PRO A 84 10.26 -10.98 -2.06
C PRO A 84 9.86 -10.12 -3.27
N PRO A 85 9.87 -10.62 -4.53
CA PRO A 85 9.41 -9.85 -5.66
C PRO A 85 7.91 -9.48 -5.59
N ILE A 86 7.05 -10.38 -5.11
CA ILE A 86 5.61 -10.08 -5.01
C ILE A 86 5.31 -9.08 -3.89
N ASP A 87 6.07 -9.10 -2.80
CA ASP A 87 6.00 -8.10 -1.74
C ASP A 87 6.32 -6.69 -2.27
N ARG A 88 7.36 -6.55 -3.12
CA ARG A 88 7.63 -5.26 -3.79
C ARG A 88 6.52 -4.85 -4.73
N ALA A 89 6.05 -5.77 -5.56
CA ALA A 89 4.99 -5.51 -6.53
C ALA A 89 3.70 -5.05 -5.84
N LEU A 90 3.27 -5.74 -4.78
CA LEU A 90 2.05 -5.41 -4.06
C LEU A 90 2.18 -4.16 -3.18
N THR A 91 3.40 -3.82 -2.75
CA THR A 91 3.69 -2.52 -2.11
C THR A 91 3.51 -1.37 -3.11
N LEU A 92 4.11 -1.46 -4.30
CA LEU A 92 3.96 -0.42 -5.34
C LEU A 92 2.52 -0.34 -5.86
N PHE A 93 1.88 -1.48 -6.08
CA PHE A 93 0.45 -1.57 -6.40
C PHE A 93 -0.38 -0.83 -5.34
N SER A 94 -0.16 -1.11 -4.06
CA SER A 94 -0.88 -0.44 -2.98
C SER A 94 -0.65 1.07 -3.00
N LEU A 95 0.57 1.52 -3.27
CA LEU A 95 0.90 2.94 -3.40
C LEU A 95 0.13 3.62 -4.55
N ILE A 96 0.02 2.97 -5.72
CA ILE A 96 -0.79 3.45 -6.86
C ILE A 96 -2.26 3.61 -6.45
N TRP A 97 -2.84 2.62 -5.77
CA TRP A 97 -4.23 2.68 -5.32
C TRP A 97 -4.46 3.70 -4.21
N MET A 98 -3.48 3.91 -3.33
CA MET A 98 -3.51 5.01 -2.35
C MET A 98 -3.48 6.37 -3.02
N ILE A 99 -2.66 6.58 -4.06
CA ILE A 99 -2.67 7.80 -4.87
C ILE A 99 -4.06 8.01 -5.45
N TRP A 100 -4.59 6.99 -6.13
CA TRP A 100 -5.92 7.03 -6.72
C TRP A 100 -7.02 7.39 -5.69
N LEU A 101 -6.99 6.79 -4.50
CA LEU A 101 -7.94 7.07 -3.41
C LEU A 101 -7.83 8.50 -2.89
N TRP A 102 -6.62 8.99 -2.64
CA TRP A 102 -6.41 10.29 -2.04
C TRP A 102 -6.58 11.44 -3.02
N THR A 103 -6.09 11.32 -4.26
CA THR A 103 -6.07 12.43 -5.23
C THR A 103 -7.32 12.52 -6.09
N PHE A 104 -8.02 11.40 -6.31
CA PHE A 104 -9.19 11.32 -7.20
C PHE A 104 -10.42 10.73 -6.48
N PRO A 105 -11.02 11.48 -5.52
CA PRO A 105 -12.24 11.05 -4.83
C PRO A 105 -13.46 10.96 -5.76
N GLU A 106 -13.47 11.76 -6.83
CA GLU A 106 -14.55 11.80 -7.82
C GLU A 106 -14.23 10.87 -9.01
N PRO A 107 -15.26 10.33 -9.69
CA PRO A 107 -15.06 9.50 -10.88
C PRO A 107 -14.26 10.22 -11.96
N SER A 108 -13.17 9.60 -12.42
CA SER A 108 -12.35 10.14 -13.51
C SER A 108 -11.82 8.99 -14.36
N ARG A 109 -12.32 8.91 -15.61
CA ARG A 109 -11.93 7.84 -16.55
C ARG A 109 -10.42 7.79 -16.79
N ALA A 110 -9.78 8.96 -16.88
CA ALA A 110 -8.33 9.05 -17.05
C ALA A 110 -7.57 8.51 -15.83
N SER A 111 -8.02 8.86 -14.61
CA SER A 111 -7.42 8.33 -13.38
C SER A 111 -7.63 6.82 -13.25
N ASP A 112 -8.79 6.32 -13.64
CA ASP A 112 -9.13 4.90 -13.57
C ASP A 112 -8.30 4.08 -14.57
N ALA A 113 -8.18 4.59 -15.80
CA ALA A 113 -7.32 4.00 -16.83
C ALA A 113 -5.84 4.04 -16.41
N ALA A 114 -5.36 5.14 -15.83
CA ALA A 114 -4.00 5.26 -15.35
C ALA A 114 -3.69 4.27 -14.21
N ALA A 115 -4.56 4.16 -13.20
CA ALA A 115 -4.38 3.20 -12.10
C ALA A 115 -4.39 1.75 -12.60
N THR A 116 -5.27 1.44 -13.57
CA THR A 116 -5.34 0.12 -14.19
C THR A 116 -4.07 -0.18 -14.99
N LEU A 117 -3.64 0.74 -15.87
CA LEU A 117 -2.44 0.58 -16.67
C LEU A 117 -1.20 0.43 -15.80
N LEU A 118 -1.03 1.28 -14.78
CA LEU A 118 0.08 1.19 -13.83
C LEU A 118 0.05 -0.13 -13.06
N SER A 119 -1.13 -0.64 -12.69
CA SER A 119 -1.26 -1.97 -12.07
C SER A 119 -0.81 -3.10 -13.00
N LEU A 120 -1.15 -3.02 -14.30
CA LEU A 120 -0.69 -3.98 -15.30
C LEU A 120 0.83 -3.90 -15.52
N LEU A 121 1.40 -2.69 -15.52
CA LEU A 121 2.84 -2.48 -15.60
C LEU A 121 3.56 -3.06 -14.36
N VAL A 122 2.99 -2.90 -13.16
CA VAL A 122 3.49 -3.55 -11.94
C VAL A 122 3.46 -5.08 -12.07
N ALA A 123 2.38 -5.65 -12.60
CA ALA A 123 2.30 -7.10 -12.83
C ALA A 123 3.34 -7.60 -13.85
N ALA A 124 3.59 -6.84 -14.93
CA ALA A 124 4.64 -7.14 -15.89
C ALA A 124 6.04 -7.04 -15.26
N ALA A 125 6.32 -5.97 -14.50
CA ALA A 125 7.57 -5.78 -13.79
C ALA A 125 7.81 -6.87 -12.73
N PHE A 126 6.75 -7.37 -12.09
CA PHE A 126 6.80 -8.52 -11.19
C PHE A 126 7.25 -9.79 -11.92
N ALA A 127 6.63 -10.11 -13.07
CA ALA A 127 7.02 -11.28 -13.85
C ALA A 127 8.50 -11.21 -14.29
N LEU A 128 8.95 -10.04 -14.74
CA LEU A 128 10.36 -9.80 -15.09
C LEU A 128 11.29 -9.94 -13.87
N SER A 129 10.87 -9.42 -12.71
CA SER A 129 11.63 -9.54 -11.46
C SER A 129 11.78 -11.00 -11.02
N LEU A 130 10.73 -11.81 -11.18
CA LEU A 130 10.75 -13.22 -10.85
C LEU A 130 11.72 -14.00 -11.74
N ILE A 131 11.70 -13.72 -13.05
CA ILE A 131 12.64 -14.32 -14.01
C ILE A 131 14.06 -13.92 -13.68
N ALA A 132 14.32 -12.63 -13.47
CA ALA A 132 15.65 -12.13 -13.14
C ALA A 132 16.18 -12.72 -11.84
N TYR A 133 15.36 -12.75 -10.78
CA TYR A 133 15.78 -13.27 -9.48
C TYR A 133 16.01 -14.78 -9.48
N SER A 134 15.34 -15.53 -10.36
CA SER A 134 15.59 -16.97 -10.51
C SER A 134 17.01 -17.29 -11.02
N GLN A 135 17.71 -16.31 -11.59
CA GLN A 135 19.09 -16.43 -12.05
C GLN A 135 20.13 -16.04 -10.98
N GLU A 136 19.69 -15.51 -9.82
CA GLU A 136 20.58 -15.06 -8.73
C GLU A 136 20.26 -15.77 -7.39
N PRO A 137 20.24 -17.12 -7.33
CA PRO A 137 19.70 -17.86 -6.18
C PRO A 137 20.48 -17.71 -4.87
N LEU A 138 21.71 -17.18 -4.92
CA LEU A 138 22.57 -16.98 -3.75
C LEU A 138 22.57 -15.53 -3.25
N THR A 139 22.00 -14.60 -4.01
CA THR A 139 21.98 -13.18 -3.68
C THR A 139 20.72 -12.89 -2.88
N PRO A 140 20.80 -12.32 -1.67
CA PRO A 140 19.61 -11.83 -0.97
C PRO A 140 18.86 -10.79 -1.80
N TYR A 141 17.52 -10.86 -1.83
CA TYR A 141 16.73 -10.04 -2.77
C TYR A 141 17.00 -8.54 -2.62
N ASN A 142 17.21 -8.04 -1.39
CA ASN A 142 17.53 -6.64 -1.11
C ASN A 142 18.79 -6.14 -1.84
N LEU A 143 19.73 -7.03 -2.18
CA LEU A 143 20.96 -6.65 -2.87
C LEU A 143 20.84 -6.68 -4.40
N THR A 144 19.71 -7.15 -4.93
CA THR A 144 19.52 -7.28 -6.38
C THR A 144 19.27 -5.94 -7.05
N THR A 145 19.58 -5.88 -8.36
CA THR A 145 19.26 -4.71 -9.19
C THR A 145 17.75 -4.50 -9.29
N THR A 146 16.98 -5.60 -9.40
CA THR A 146 15.51 -5.52 -9.50
C THR A 146 14.88 -4.90 -8.27
N GLU A 147 15.40 -5.19 -7.08
CA GLU A 147 14.95 -4.57 -5.85
C GLU A 147 15.18 -3.05 -5.87
N GLY A 148 16.36 -2.62 -6.33
CA GLY A 148 16.65 -1.19 -6.48
C GLY A 148 15.69 -0.47 -7.42
N LEU A 149 15.27 -1.12 -8.51
CA LEU A 149 14.27 -0.58 -9.44
C LEU A 149 12.89 -0.45 -8.78
N TRP A 150 12.49 -1.41 -7.93
CA TRP A 150 11.26 -1.30 -7.13
C TRP A 150 11.32 -0.12 -6.16
N GLN A 151 12.45 0.08 -5.48
CA GLN A 151 12.62 1.22 -4.57
C GLN A 151 12.52 2.56 -5.30
N LEU A 152 13.20 2.69 -6.44
CA LEU A 152 13.13 3.90 -7.26
C LEU A 152 11.71 4.14 -7.81
N GLY A 153 11.02 3.08 -8.26
CA GLY A 153 9.63 3.16 -8.71
C GLY A 153 8.70 3.65 -7.60
N SER A 154 8.83 3.10 -6.39
CA SER A 154 8.02 3.51 -5.23
C SER A 154 8.33 4.93 -4.77
N ILE A 155 9.60 5.35 -4.75
CA ILE A 155 10.00 6.73 -4.47
C ILE A 155 9.37 7.67 -5.50
N GLY A 156 9.49 7.35 -6.80
CA GLY A 156 8.91 8.14 -7.89
C GLY A 156 7.39 8.27 -7.75
N MET A 157 6.69 7.18 -7.43
CA MET A 157 5.25 7.19 -7.20
C MET A 157 4.87 7.98 -5.95
N ALA A 158 5.63 7.89 -4.85
CA ALA A 158 5.36 8.66 -3.64
C ALA A 158 5.52 10.18 -3.90
N VAL A 159 6.57 10.59 -4.62
CA VAL A 159 6.78 11.98 -5.06
C VAL A 159 5.67 12.44 -5.99
N PHE A 160 5.24 11.58 -6.92
CA PHE A 160 4.11 11.89 -7.80
C PHE A 160 2.80 12.08 -7.03
N GLY A 161 2.52 11.22 -6.03
CA GLY A 161 1.39 11.37 -5.13
C GLY A 161 1.44 12.66 -4.31
N LEU A 162 2.63 13.02 -3.80
CA LEU A 162 2.91 14.29 -3.12
C LEU A 162 2.54 15.48 -4.02
N PHE A 163 3.10 15.50 -5.23
CA PHE A 163 2.85 16.53 -6.22
C PHE A 163 1.36 16.67 -6.57
N LEU A 164 0.66 15.57 -6.84
CA LEU A 164 -0.75 15.59 -7.18
C LEU A 164 -1.63 16.16 -6.06
N LEU A 165 -1.34 15.83 -4.79
CA LEU A 165 -2.12 16.37 -3.66
C LEU A 165 -1.84 17.85 -3.40
N LEU A 166 -0.60 18.32 -3.62
CA LEU A 166 -0.28 19.74 -3.54
C LEU A 166 -1.07 20.59 -4.53
N ILE A 167 -1.38 20.03 -5.71
CA ILE A 167 -2.18 20.67 -6.76
C ILE A 167 -3.68 20.52 -6.50
N ARG A 168 -4.17 19.30 -6.26
CA ARG A 168 -5.62 19.01 -6.23
C ARG A 168 -6.28 19.34 -4.89
N ARG A 169 -5.53 19.22 -3.77
CA ARG A 169 -5.98 19.48 -2.39
C ARG A 169 -7.43 19.05 -2.05
N PRO A 170 -7.85 17.81 -2.36
CA PRO A 170 -9.20 17.33 -2.02
C PRO A 170 -9.43 17.29 -0.49
N ASN A 171 -10.68 17.14 -0.05
CA ASN A 171 -10.99 17.02 1.38
C ASN A 171 -10.17 15.91 2.05
N GLY A 172 -9.50 16.24 3.15
CA GLY A 172 -8.62 15.32 3.87
C GLY A 172 -7.23 15.13 3.25
N TRP A 173 -6.81 15.95 2.27
CA TRP A 173 -5.51 15.81 1.59
C TRP A 173 -4.30 15.77 2.53
N GLY A 174 -4.38 16.41 3.71
CA GLY A 174 -3.30 16.39 4.72
C GLY A 174 -2.96 14.97 5.19
N ASN A 175 -3.95 14.09 5.36
CA ASN A 175 -3.71 12.68 5.70
C ASN A 175 -3.01 11.94 4.55
N GLY A 176 -3.42 12.22 3.30
CA GLY A 176 -2.72 11.73 2.11
C GLY A 176 -1.27 12.22 2.03
N MET A 177 -0.97 13.43 2.53
CA MET A 177 0.41 13.92 2.65
C MET A 177 1.23 13.16 3.66
N ALA A 178 0.69 12.91 4.83
CA ALA A 178 1.37 12.05 5.79
C ALA A 178 1.62 10.64 5.20
N VAL A 179 0.65 10.04 4.49
CA VAL A 179 0.83 8.74 3.81
C VAL A 179 1.99 8.75 2.82
N PHE A 180 2.04 9.71 1.89
CA PHE A 180 3.08 9.71 0.86
C PHE A 180 4.43 10.20 1.37
N LEU A 181 4.47 11.06 2.39
CA LEU A 181 5.71 11.42 3.07
C LEU A 181 6.31 10.21 3.81
N LEU A 182 5.48 9.43 4.51
CA LEU A 182 5.92 8.20 5.18
C LEU A 182 6.42 7.18 4.15
N ALA A 183 5.67 6.94 3.07
CA ALA A 183 6.10 6.03 1.99
C ALA A 183 7.44 6.48 1.38
N PHE A 184 7.55 7.77 1.02
CA PHE A 184 8.79 8.34 0.51
C PHE A 184 9.95 8.16 1.50
N ALA A 185 9.75 8.50 2.77
CA ALA A 185 10.76 8.36 3.81
C ALA A 185 11.19 6.91 4.01
N GLY A 186 10.27 5.95 4.02
CA GLY A 186 10.60 4.53 4.18
C GLY A 186 11.47 3.98 3.06
N HIS A 187 11.08 4.26 1.81
CA HIS A 187 11.85 3.83 0.64
C HIS A 187 13.20 4.56 0.53
N LEU A 188 13.22 5.87 0.78
CA LEU A 188 14.46 6.65 0.77
C LEU A 188 15.43 6.19 1.87
N LEU A 189 14.91 5.94 3.08
CA LEU A 189 15.72 5.48 4.21
C LEU A 189 16.31 4.10 3.94
N HIS A 190 15.55 3.19 3.32
CA HIS A 190 16.07 1.89 2.90
C HIS A 190 17.24 2.02 1.91
N MET A 191 17.20 3.01 1.03
CA MET A 191 18.27 3.27 0.07
C MET A 191 19.50 3.95 0.71
N ILE A 192 19.29 4.88 1.65
CA ILE A 192 20.37 5.66 2.27
C ILE A 192 21.10 4.87 3.36
N LEU A 193 20.36 4.14 4.22
CA LEU A 193 20.97 3.37 5.32
C LEU A 193 21.63 2.06 4.85
N GLY A 194 21.65 1.81 3.54
CA GLY A 194 22.16 0.58 2.97
C GLY A 194 21.12 -0.53 3.02
N ARG A 195 21.09 -1.29 1.94
CA ARG A 195 20.25 -2.48 1.81
C ARG A 195 20.93 -3.60 2.59
N VAL A 196 20.39 -3.91 3.76
CA VAL A 196 20.91 -4.95 4.65
C VAL A 196 20.65 -6.33 4.02
N ASP A 197 21.54 -7.29 4.29
CA ASP A 197 21.37 -8.69 3.92
C ASP A 197 19.98 -9.19 4.33
N GLY A 198 19.27 -9.76 3.37
CA GLY A 198 17.90 -10.24 3.55
C GLY A 198 17.02 -10.00 2.34
N ASN A 199 15.74 -10.34 2.50
CA ASN A 199 14.75 -10.31 1.42
C ASN A 199 13.69 -9.20 1.56
N PHE A 200 13.61 -8.59 2.74
CA PHE A 200 12.57 -7.61 3.07
C PHE A 200 13.17 -6.29 3.60
N PRO A 201 12.53 -5.14 3.32
CA PRO A 201 13.02 -3.82 3.66
C PRO A 201 12.37 -3.37 4.96
N GLY A 202 13.05 -3.58 6.09
CA GLY A 202 12.51 -3.22 7.41
C GLY A 202 12.08 -1.75 7.51
N ALA A 203 12.87 -0.81 6.95
CA ALA A 203 12.54 0.62 6.93
C ALA A 203 11.20 0.93 6.23
N VAL A 204 10.93 0.26 5.10
CA VAL A 204 9.69 0.41 4.34
C VAL A 204 8.51 -0.18 5.13
N ARG A 205 8.71 -1.33 5.80
CA ARG A 205 7.68 -1.93 6.65
C ARG A 205 7.25 -1.00 7.78
N ILE A 206 8.20 -0.36 8.49
CA ILE A 206 7.87 0.64 9.52
C ILE A 206 7.06 1.79 8.95
N ALA A 207 7.51 2.35 7.83
CA ALA A 207 6.81 3.45 7.19
C ALA A 207 5.37 3.10 6.84
N TYR A 208 5.10 1.91 6.29
CA TYR A 208 3.75 1.48 5.97
C TYR A 208 2.91 1.11 7.20
N MET A 209 3.48 0.58 8.27
CA MET A 209 2.75 0.43 9.55
C MET A 209 2.27 1.78 10.10
N ALA A 210 3.03 2.85 9.88
CA ALA A 210 2.61 4.21 10.25
C ALA A 210 1.63 4.82 9.24
N ALA A 211 1.77 4.51 7.94
CA ALA A 211 0.97 5.12 6.88
C ALA A 211 -0.44 4.52 6.77
N TYR A 212 -0.59 3.20 6.90
CA TYR A 212 -1.88 2.53 6.70
C TYR A 212 -2.99 2.95 7.69
N PRO A 213 -2.71 3.22 8.98
CA PRO A 213 -3.72 3.77 9.89
C PRO A 213 -4.35 5.09 9.39
N LEU A 214 -3.61 5.88 8.61
CA LEU A 214 -4.10 7.13 8.03
C LEU A 214 -5.14 6.92 6.92
N LEU A 215 -5.41 5.68 6.50
CA LEU A 215 -6.54 5.36 5.61
C LEU A 215 -7.89 5.45 6.33
N MET A 216 -7.95 5.29 7.65
CA MET A 216 -9.18 5.36 8.44
C MET A 216 -10.02 6.65 8.22
N PRO A 217 -9.44 7.85 8.09
CA PRO A 217 -10.20 9.06 7.78
C PRO A 217 -10.68 9.19 6.32
N LEU A 218 -10.30 8.30 5.38
CA LEU A 218 -10.75 8.37 3.97
C LEU A 218 -12.28 8.48 3.82
N PRO A 219 -13.10 7.70 4.53
CA PRO A 219 -14.56 7.77 4.40
C PRO A 219 -15.17 9.01 5.04
N GLN A 220 -14.47 9.60 6.02
CA GLN A 220 -14.95 10.76 6.80
C GLN A 220 -14.88 12.07 6.01
N ARG A 221 -14.19 12.09 4.87
CA ARG A 221 -14.06 13.29 4.02
C ARG A 221 -15.33 13.66 3.25
N PHE A 222 -16.34 12.78 3.27
CA PHE A 222 -17.60 12.97 2.57
C PHE A 222 -18.71 13.45 3.53
N PRO A 223 -19.57 14.38 3.10
CA PRO A 223 -20.67 14.86 3.93
C PRO A 223 -21.61 13.73 4.33
N ALA A 224 -22.09 13.74 5.58
CA ALA A 224 -23.19 12.86 5.99
C ALA A 224 -24.47 13.18 5.19
N PRO A 225 -25.35 12.20 4.94
CA PRO A 225 -26.63 12.46 4.30
C PRO A 225 -27.42 13.52 5.09
N ALA A 226 -27.91 14.55 4.42
CA ALA A 226 -28.79 15.52 5.05
C ALA A 226 -30.07 14.80 5.52
N ARG A 227 -30.39 14.86 6.81
CA ARG A 227 -31.69 14.41 7.32
C ARG A 227 -32.74 15.40 6.82
N THR A 228 -33.52 15.04 5.82
CA THR A 228 -34.71 15.82 5.46
C THR A 228 -35.64 15.80 6.69
N PRO A 229 -35.99 16.96 7.28
CA PRO A 229 -36.94 16.99 8.39
C PRO A 229 -38.24 16.40 7.87
N ALA A 230 -38.77 15.38 8.55
CA ALA A 230 -40.08 14.87 8.25
C ALA A 230 -41.08 16.01 8.49
N THR A 231 -41.60 16.60 7.42
CA THR A 231 -42.73 17.51 7.51
C THR A 231 -43.90 16.70 8.03
N LEU A 232 -44.18 16.82 9.32
CA LEU A 232 -45.45 16.37 9.89
C LEU A 232 -46.54 17.17 9.17
N LYS A 233 -47.28 16.50 8.28
CA LYS A 233 -48.50 17.08 7.72
C LYS A 233 -49.51 17.24 8.87
N PRO A 234 -50.10 18.43 9.06
CA PRO A 234 -51.14 18.65 10.07
C PRO A 234 -52.41 17.86 9.77
#